data_AF-A0A1F6LI63-F1
#
_entry.id   AF-A0A1F6LI63-F1
#
_cell.length_a   1.000
_cell.length_b   1.000
_cell.length_c   1.000
_cell.angle_alpha   90.00
_cell.angle_beta   90.00
_cell.angle_gamma   90.00
#
_symmetry.space_group_name_H-M   'P 1'
#
loop_
_entity.id
_entity.type
_entity.pdbx_description
1 polymer ?
#
loop_
_entity_poly.entity_id
_entity_poly.type
_entity_poly.pdbx_seq_one_letter_code
_entity_poly.pdbx_strand_id
1 'polypeptide(L)'
;MEKLSAGLSEKEIRRVLTGSLTVLGRSKLDLLFAKLGPETGRSLRRILHSSRQNRELRRSPDKIRQEWTRAWEEWDDRFSAAGDEQGPYVSQDADWEQPYFDHESLISDLEPIAAKMGKLLPRVFDEGLDPEFSFAEAVKKSVEDFSSSLPEWLNPFETDGFGLGPQATACLLDWERRADRPAFQLIDDLRRLEADIGNFYLDEGAVVRFVRSLSTEDKKEIQRGMRSNRQEAHWRKALDNARSTWFRIYKELSRGHDRAGYLENCEAKIDQDWTLALPVIRNLQSRKDHSKVVEVCGRALRSVLGSWDAKTWDPKEKLIGLWVGRAADGKPDAGVIQILRAWEESAEAMGQADLAAAIHLQADLLPDWRNWDKALSAFRRQPMESFPKMRECLYEKWRVRVTEESMQRCVIDSIERAEISQWIPALADAARKSESGSTVFSDQIRPWLRQMDEGRAAVRISINDIARLTLDLDGASWLRRESPTLVRLLAYGWNDDPALRASRRKWLEHSGGPALIPDLLGFWRRNTERLVPDPKDAESSNYDRCADWVRALHEIQPASGRKLLAGWSTLHRRRKNLWCALRKRGLPVPGAPTGKILPRQTATA
;
A
#
# COMPACT_ATOMS: atom_id res chain seq x y z
N MET A 1 -34.75 68.57 5.82
CA MET A 1 -33.82 69.18 4.84
C MET A 1 -33.88 70.70 4.91
N GLU A 2 -35.07 71.31 4.92
CA GLU A 2 -35.24 72.79 4.99
C GLU A 2 -34.47 73.49 6.12
N LYS A 3 -34.38 72.90 7.33
CA LYS A 3 -33.61 73.50 8.45
C LYS A 3 -32.09 73.36 8.32
N LEU A 4 -31.59 72.35 7.59
CA LEU A 4 -30.16 72.12 7.40
C LEU A 4 -29.63 72.96 6.22
N SER A 5 -30.43 73.11 5.16
CA SER A 5 -30.11 73.94 3.99
C SER A 5 -30.14 75.44 4.26
N ALA A 6 -30.69 75.87 5.41
CA ALA A 6 -30.73 77.29 5.80
C ALA A 6 -29.45 77.79 6.49
N GLY A 7 -28.57 76.89 6.95
CA GLY A 7 -27.37 77.26 7.74
C GLY A 7 -26.09 76.51 7.39
N LEU A 8 -26.14 75.51 6.51
CA LEU A 8 -24.97 74.74 6.07
C LEU A 8 -24.95 74.66 4.55
N SER A 9 -23.75 74.81 3.98
CA SER A 9 -23.53 74.55 2.57
C SER A 9 -23.77 73.08 2.25
N GLU A 10 -24.11 72.79 0.99
CA GLU A 10 -24.31 71.42 0.51
C GLU A 10 -23.09 70.53 0.79
N LYS A 11 -21.88 71.10 0.74
CA LYS A 11 -20.62 70.42 1.03
C LYS A 11 -20.51 70.04 2.51
N GLU A 12 -20.95 70.91 3.41
CA GLU A 12 -20.97 70.64 4.86
C GLU A 12 -22.03 69.60 5.22
N ILE A 13 -23.22 69.68 4.61
CA ILE A 13 -24.28 68.69 4.78
C ILE A 13 -23.79 67.30 4.35
N ARG A 14 -23.10 67.20 3.20
CA ARG A 14 -22.49 65.94 2.73
C ARG A 14 -21.43 65.41 3.71
N ARG A 15 -20.61 66.30 4.30
CA ARG A 15 -19.56 65.92 5.25
C ARG A 15 -20.14 65.39 6.57
N VAL A 16 -21.17 66.06 7.09
CA VAL A 16 -21.90 65.64 8.30
C VAL A 16 -22.62 64.31 8.08
N LEU A 17 -23.29 64.14 6.94
CA LEU A 17 -23.96 62.87 6.60
C LEU A 17 -22.95 61.72 6.45
N THR A 18 -21.82 61.96 5.78
CA THR A 18 -20.78 60.93 5.59
C THR A 18 -20.16 60.53 6.92
N GLY A 19 -19.82 61.50 7.79
CA GLY A 19 -19.29 61.24 9.12
C GLY A 19 -20.29 60.47 10.00
N SER A 20 -21.56 60.87 9.97
CA SER A 20 -22.63 60.24 10.76
C SER A 20 -22.87 58.80 10.33
N LEU A 21 -22.89 58.52 9.01
CA LEU A 21 -23.08 57.17 8.47
C LEU A 21 -21.90 56.24 8.80
N THR A 22 -20.67 56.77 8.94
CA THR A 22 -19.50 55.98 9.32
C THR A 22 -19.44 55.60 10.80
N VAL A 23 -20.13 56.34 11.68
CA VAL A 23 -20.13 56.13 13.14
C VAL A 23 -21.30 55.22 13.59
N LEU A 24 -22.31 55.05 12.75
CA LEU A 24 -23.48 54.22 13.08
C LEU A 24 -23.21 52.73 12.91
N GLY A 25 -23.50 51.94 13.96
CA GLY A 25 -23.47 50.47 13.91
C GLY A 25 -24.58 49.88 13.03
N ARG A 26 -24.42 48.61 12.61
CA ARG A 26 -25.31 47.91 11.65
C ARG A 26 -26.80 48.03 11.98
N SER A 27 -27.19 47.79 13.23
CA SER A 27 -28.57 47.85 13.69
C SER A 27 -29.20 49.25 13.57
N LYS A 28 -28.41 50.32 13.72
CA LYS A 28 -28.88 51.70 13.53
C LYS A 28 -28.96 52.09 12.05
N LEU A 29 -28.07 51.55 11.21
CA LEU A 29 -28.13 51.72 9.75
C LEU A 29 -29.34 51.03 9.13
N ASP A 30 -29.69 49.83 9.59
CA ASP A 30 -30.89 49.12 9.13
C ASP A 30 -32.18 49.89 9.46
N LEU A 31 -32.25 50.49 10.65
CA LEU A 31 -33.36 51.35 11.05
C LEU A 31 -33.44 52.63 10.18
N LEU A 32 -32.29 53.21 9.85
CA LEU A 32 -32.20 54.37 8.95
C LEU A 32 -32.69 54.01 7.54
N PHE A 33 -32.26 52.87 6.98
CA PHE A 33 -32.68 52.43 5.65
C PHE A 33 -34.18 52.14 5.58
N ALA A 34 -34.77 51.58 6.64
CA ALA A 34 -36.21 51.37 6.72
C ALA A 34 -37.00 52.70 6.70
N LYS A 35 -36.48 53.75 7.35
CA LYS A 35 -37.13 55.07 7.40
C LYS A 35 -36.99 55.89 6.12
N LEU A 36 -35.96 55.63 5.30
CA LEU A 36 -35.72 56.36 4.04
C LEU A 36 -36.54 55.84 2.85
N GLY A 37 -37.38 54.82 3.07
CA GLY A 37 -38.17 54.15 2.04
C GLY A 37 -37.40 53.04 1.33
N PRO A 38 -38.11 52.07 0.73
CA PRO A 38 -37.52 50.81 0.26
C PRO A 38 -36.53 50.98 -0.90
N GLU A 39 -36.75 51.93 -1.81
CA GLU A 39 -35.85 52.15 -2.95
C GLU A 39 -34.58 52.91 -2.54
N THR A 40 -34.72 54.04 -1.85
CA THR A 40 -33.60 54.85 -1.37
C THR A 40 -32.76 54.09 -0.35
N GLY A 41 -33.40 53.32 0.54
CA GLY A 41 -32.74 52.45 1.51
C GLY A 41 -31.96 51.29 0.85
N ARG A 42 -32.52 50.66 -0.20
CA ARG A 42 -31.78 49.65 -1.00
C ARG A 42 -30.59 50.27 -1.73
N SER A 43 -30.76 51.42 -2.35
CA SER A 43 -29.68 52.12 -3.06
C SER A 43 -28.54 52.49 -2.12
N LEU A 44 -28.84 53.06 -0.94
CA LEU A 44 -27.83 53.37 0.08
C LEU A 44 -27.18 52.11 0.66
N ARG A 45 -27.94 51.03 0.89
CA ARG A 45 -27.40 49.74 1.35
C ARG A 45 -26.43 49.16 0.32
N ARG A 46 -26.77 49.23 -0.97
CA ARG A 46 -25.93 48.79 -2.09
C ARG A 46 -24.65 49.63 -2.20
N ILE A 47 -24.74 50.96 -2.10
CA ILE A 47 -23.60 51.88 -2.15
C ILE A 47 -22.66 51.68 -0.95
N LEU A 48 -23.20 51.45 0.25
CA LEU A 48 -22.39 51.23 1.45
C LEU A 48 -21.80 49.81 1.50
N HIS A 49 -22.47 48.80 0.94
CA HIS A 49 -21.91 47.45 0.78
C HIS A 49 -20.83 47.41 -0.31
N SER A 50 -21.04 48.08 -1.45
CA SER A 50 -20.02 48.20 -2.50
C SER A 50 -18.83 49.03 -2.04
N SER A 51 -19.03 50.05 -1.19
CA SER A 51 -17.93 50.80 -0.54
C SER A 51 -17.15 49.97 0.49
N ARG A 52 -17.81 49.03 1.19
CA ARG A 52 -17.14 48.11 2.13
C ARG A 52 -16.37 47.00 1.43
N GLN A 53 -16.93 46.40 0.37
CA GLN A 53 -16.19 45.50 -0.51
C GLN A 53 -15.02 46.23 -1.20
N ASN A 54 -15.21 47.49 -1.63
CA ASN A 54 -14.12 48.33 -2.13
C ASN A 54 -13.06 48.71 -1.08
N ARG A 55 -13.36 48.61 0.22
CA ARG A 55 -12.38 48.90 1.30
C ARG A 55 -11.48 47.70 1.60
N GLU A 56 -11.95 46.48 1.44
CA GLU A 56 -11.09 45.29 1.42
C GLU A 56 -10.22 45.22 0.14
N LEU A 57 -10.62 45.95 -0.92
CA LEU A 57 -9.97 45.96 -2.24
C LEU A 57 -8.92 47.07 -2.49
N ARG A 58 -8.64 48.00 -1.56
CA ARG A 58 -7.62 49.05 -1.78
C ARG A 58 -6.22 48.67 -1.31
N ARG A 59 -5.64 47.60 -1.86
CA ARG A 59 -4.18 47.59 -2.06
C ARG A 59 -3.91 48.39 -3.32
N SER A 60 -2.96 49.34 -3.27
CA SER A 60 -2.54 50.04 -4.48
C SER A 60 -1.92 49.03 -5.45
N PRO A 61 -2.01 49.25 -6.77
CA PRO A 61 -1.30 48.45 -7.77
C PRO A 61 0.18 48.25 -7.41
N ASP A 62 0.83 49.31 -6.92
CA ASP A 62 2.23 49.26 -6.45
C ASP A 62 2.45 48.28 -5.31
N LYS A 63 1.51 48.17 -4.36
CA LYS A 63 1.61 47.24 -3.24
C LYS A 63 1.43 45.79 -3.71
N ILE A 64 0.60 45.55 -4.71
CA ILE A 64 0.42 44.21 -5.29
C ILE A 64 1.63 43.80 -6.09
N ARG A 65 2.17 44.71 -6.91
CA ARG A 65 3.44 44.49 -7.60
C ARG A 65 4.55 44.16 -6.60
N GLN A 66 4.67 44.94 -5.51
CA GLN A 66 5.67 44.67 -4.46
C GLN A 66 5.46 43.29 -3.80
N GLU A 67 4.23 42.90 -3.47
CA GLU A 67 3.95 41.60 -2.88
C GLU A 67 4.16 40.43 -3.86
N TRP A 68 3.93 40.66 -5.16
CA TRP A 68 4.19 39.70 -6.25
C TRP A 68 5.69 39.50 -6.44
N THR A 69 6.45 40.59 -6.60
CA THR A 69 7.92 40.54 -6.71
C THR A 69 8.53 39.88 -5.50
N ARG A 70 8.10 40.23 -4.29
CA ARG A 70 8.60 39.61 -3.06
C ARG A 70 8.29 38.10 -2.99
N ALA A 71 7.15 37.65 -3.51
CA ALA A 71 6.84 36.23 -3.53
C ALA A 71 7.81 35.48 -4.47
N TRP A 72 8.20 36.08 -5.60
CA TRP A 72 9.21 35.52 -6.50
C TRP A 72 10.61 35.55 -5.91
N GLU A 73 10.99 36.63 -5.22
CA GLU A 73 12.24 36.66 -4.44
C GLU A 73 12.26 35.52 -3.40
N GLU A 74 11.17 35.35 -2.64
CA GLU A 74 11.02 34.25 -1.68
C GLU A 74 11.09 32.87 -2.37
N TRP A 75 10.63 32.73 -3.61
CA TRP A 75 10.69 31.49 -4.39
C TRP A 75 12.13 31.19 -4.86
N ASP A 76 12.80 32.17 -5.46
CA ASP A 76 14.17 32.04 -5.96
C ASP A 76 15.17 31.81 -4.82
N ASP A 77 14.92 32.40 -3.64
CA ASP A 77 15.72 32.13 -2.43
C ASP A 77 15.65 30.65 -2.03
N ARG A 78 14.50 29.98 -2.20
CA ARG A 78 14.35 28.54 -1.87
C ARG A 78 15.09 27.67 -2.87
N PHE A 79 14.98 27.96 -4.16
CA PHE A 79 15.75 27.23 -5.19
C PHE A 79 17.26 27.46 -5.03
N SER A 80 17.68 28.68 -4.68
CA SER A 80 19.10 28.98 -4.41
C SER A 80 19.61 28.19 -3.19
N ALA A 81 18.83 28.13 -2.10
CA ALA A 81 19.18 27.32 -0.93
C ALA A 81 19.17 25.81 -1.21
N ALA A 82 18.35 25.36 -2.16
CA ALA A 82 18.32 23.97 -2.62
C ALA A 82 19.55 23.57 -3.44
N GLY A 83 20.20 24.53 -4.11
CA GLY A 83 21.45 24.30 -4.83
C GLY A 83 22.69 24.17 -3.94
N ASP A 84 22.55 24.28 -2.61
CA ASP A 84 23.65 24.15 -1.66
C ASP A 84 23.77 22.69 -1.17
N GLU A 85 24.93 22.05 -1.40
CA GLU A 85 25.24 20.69 -0.97
C GLU A 85 25.21 20.51 0.57
N GLN A 86 25.33 21.60 1.33
CA GLN A 86 25.19 21.62 2.79
C GLN A 86 23.94 22.37 3.23
N GLY A 87 23.04 22.62 2.28
CA GLY A 87 21.81 23.36 2.47
C GLY A 87 20.76 22.62 3.29
N PRO A 88 19.65 23.28 3.62
CA PRO A 88 18.59 22.73 4.46
C PRO A 88 17.79 21.58 3.82
N TYR A 89 18.04 21.28 2.55
CA TYR A 89 17.35 20.24 1.78
C TYR A 89 18.23 19.01 1.49
N VAL A 90 19.43 18.94 2.09
CA VAL A 90 20.29 17.75 2.01
C VAL A 90 20.20 17.00 3.34
N SER A 91 19.75 15.76 3.28
CA SER A 91 19.52 14.91 4.45
C SER A 91 20.45 13.69 4.42
N GLN A 92 20.82 13.22 5.62
CA GLN A 92 21.62 12.02 5.82
C GLN A 92 21.12 11.32 7.09
N ASP A 93 20.45 10.17 6.95
CA ASP A 93 19.79 9.49 8.07
C ASP A 93 20.80 8.80 9.00
N ALA A 94 21.92 8.32 8.45
CA ALA A 94 23.05 7.79 9.20
C ALA A 94 24.40 8.22 8.61
N ASP A 95 25.41 8.34 9.48
CA ASP A 95 26.77 8.81 9.14
C ASP A 95 27.51 7.94 8.10
N TRP A 96 27.05 6.70 7.89
CA TRP A 96 27.58 5.76 6.90
C TRP A 96 26.78 5.71 5.58
N GLU A 97 25.63 6.37 5.52
CA GLU A 97 24.81 6.46 4.30
C GLU A 97 25.23 7.67 3.47
N GLN A 98 25.08 7.58 2.14
CA GLN A 98 25.31 8.73 1.27
C GLN A 98 24.18 9.75 1.47
N PRO A 99 24.47 11.06 1.60
CA PRO A 99 23.43 12.08 1.66
C PRO A 99 22.50 12.01 0.45
N TYR A 100 21.25 12.42 0.63
CA TYR A 100 20.27 12.50 -0.44
C TYR A 100 19.53 13.85 -0.40
N PHE A 101 18.96 14.21 -1.55
CA PHE A 101 18.19 15.44 -1.67
C PHE A 101 16.75 15.21 -1.20
N ASP A 102 16.35 15.93 -0.16
CA ASP A 102 14.98 15.93 0.35
C ASP A 102 14.10 16.89 -0.45
N HIS A 103 13.64 16.39 -1.60
CA HIS A 103 12.73 17.12 -2.47
C HIS A 103 11.37 17.41 -1.82
N GLU A 104 10.90 16.58 -0.88
CA GLU A 104 9.63 16.80 -0.20
C GLU A 104 9.66 18.07 0.65
N SER A 105 10.78 18.33 1.34
CA SER A 105 10.98 19.57 2.10
C SER A 105 11.00 20.81 1.22
N LEU A 106 11.65 20.77 0.06
CA LEU A 106 11.63 21.90 -0.89
C LEU A 106 10.21 22.16 -1.39
N ILE A 107 9.48 21.12 -1.79
CA ILE A 107 8.08 21.24 -2.22
C ILE A 107 7.23 21.86 -1.11
N SER A 108 7.39 21.38 0.13
CA SER A 108 6.66 21.90 1.31
C SER A 108 6.90 23.40 1.54
N ASP A 109 8.10 23.90 1.24
CA ASP A 109 8.43 25.33 1.36
C ASP A 109 7.90 26.17 0.20
N LEU A 110 7.84 25.63 -1.01
CA LEU A 110 7.32 26.30 -2.20
C LEU A 110 5.78 26.45 -2.17
N GLU A 111 5.08 25.48 -1.59
CA GLU A 111 3.61 25.42 -1.57
C GLU A 111 2.93 26.65 -0.91
N PRO A 112 3.36 27.13 0.28
CA PRO A 112 2.84 28.37 0.88
C PRO A 112 3.10 29.62 0.03
N ILE A 113 4.25 29.69 -0.64
CA ILE A 113 4.63 30.80 -1.52
C ILE A 113 3.70 30.82 -2.73
N ALA A 114 3.53 29.68 -3.40
CA ALA A 114 2.59 29.53 -4.50
C ALA A 114 1.14 29.85 -4.09
N ALA A 115 0.71 29.43 -2.89
CA ALA A 115 -0.63 29.75 -2.39
C ALA A 115 -0.83 31.26 -2.16
N LYS A 116 0.23 32.01 -1.83
CA LYS A 116 0.22 33.48 -1.73
C LYS A 116 0.20 34.11 -3.12
N MET A 117 1.02 33.63 -4.05
CA MET A 117 1.01 34.06 -5.46
C MET A 117 -0.37 33.88 -6.09
N GLY A 118 -1.01 32.71 -5.93
CA GLY A 118 -2.33 32.42 -6.49
C GLY A 118 -3.43 33.36 -5.99
N LYS A 119 -3.32 33.93 -4.78
CA LYS A 119 -4.26 34.95 -4.27
C LYS A 119 -4.06 36.32 -4.92
N LEU A 120 -2.84 36.64 -5.35
CA LEU A 120 -2.48 37.90 -6.00
C LEU A 120 -2.78 37.87 -7.50
N LEU A 121 -2.67 36.68 -8.10
CA LEU A 121 -2.71 36.43 -9.53
C LEU A 121 -3.90 37.09 -10.27
N PRO A 122 -5.17 37.04 -9.79
CA PRO A 122 -6.25 37.74 -10.47
C PRO A 122 -6.01 39.24 -10.65
N ARG A 123 -5.47 39.90 -9.62
CA ARG A 123 -5.19 41.34 -9.67
C ARG A 123 -3.95 41.67 -10.47
N VAL A 124 -2.92 40.81 -10.45
CA VAL A 124 -1.72 40.98 -11.27
C VAL A 124 -2.09 41.00 -12.76
N PHE A 125 -2.99 40.11 -13.19
CA PHE A 125 -3.54 40.10 -14.54
C PHE A 125 -4.46 41.29 -14.83
N ASP A 126 -5.49 41.53 -13.99
CA ASP A 126 -6.49 42.58 -14.22
C ASP A 126 -5.85 43.97 -14.31
N GLU A 127 -4.77 44.21 -13.55
CA GLU A 127 -4.05 45.48 -13.51
C GLU A 127 -2.83 45.52 -14.46
N GLY A 128 -2.58 44.43 -15.21
CA GLY A 128 -1.48 44.34 -16.19
C GLY A 128 -0.11 44.60 -15.58
N LEU A 129 0.13 44.11 -14.36
CA LEU A 129 1.30 44.52 -13.58
C LEU A 129 2.61 43.91 -14.08
N ASP A 130 2.52 42.79 -14.81
CA ASP A 130 3.66 42.03 -15.33
C ASP A 130 3.30 41.29 -16.64
N PRO A 131 3.14 42.02 -17.76
CA PRO A 131 2.57 41.49 -19.01
C PRO A 131 3.53 40.57 -19.80
N GLU A 132 4.84 40.67 -19.58
CA GLU A 132 5.87 39.87 -20.26
C GLU A 132 6.23 38.60 -19.46
N PHE A 133 5.64 38.40 -18.29
CA PHE A 133 5.98 37.30 -17.40
C PHE A 133 5.40 35.96 -17.87
N SER A 134 6.25 34.95 -17.92
CA SER A 134 5.88 33.55 -18.15
C SER A 134 6.23 32.74 -16.91
N PHE A 135 5.20 32.21 -16.25
CA PHE A 135 5.40 31.38 -15.06
C PHE A 135 6.13 30.09 -15.44
N ALA A 136 5.79 29.48 -16.58
CA ALA A 136 6.47 28.30 -17.10
C ALA A 136 7.97 28.53 -17.33
N GLU A 137 8.36 29.65 -17.94
CA GLU A 137 9.78 29.98 -18.15
C GLU A 137 10.50 30.31 -16.85
N ALA A 138 9.85 30.99 -15.91
CA ALA A 138 10.41 31.24 -14.58
C ALA A 138 10.71 29.92 -13.85
N VAL A 139 9.76 28.99 -13.82
CA VAL A 139 9.96 27.65 -13.24
C VAL A 139 11.08 26.90 -13.94
N LYS A 140 11.09 26.90 -15.28
CA LYS A 140 12.15 26.25 -16.07
C LYS A 140 13.53 26.77 -15.69
N LYS A 141 13.68 28.09 -15.61
CA LYS A 141 14.92 28.73 -15.21
C LYS A 141 15.33 28.38 -13.78
N SER A 142 14.42 28.48 -12.80
CA SER A 142 14.73 28.12 -11.41
C SER A 142 15.20 26.67 -11.29
N VAL A 143 14.58 25.76 -12.05
CA VAL A 143 14.95 24.35 -12.08
C VAL A 143 16.29 24.10 -12.78
N GLU A 144 16.56 24.75 -13.91
CA GLU A 144 17.84 24.64 -14.62
C GLU A 144 19.00 25.18 -13.76
N ASP A 145 18.83 26.35 -13.15
CA ASP A 145 19.81 26.96 -12.25
C ASP A 145 20.09 26.06 -11.03
N PHE A 146 19.04 25.49 -10.43
CA PHE A 146 19.15 24.53 -9.32
C PHE A 146 19.85 23.23 -9.74
N SER A 147 19.41 22.61 -10.83
CA SER A 147 19.91 21.32 -11.31
C SER A 147 21.39 21.36 -11.70
N SER A 148 21.86 22.50 -12.22
CA SER A 148 23.26 22.72 -12.58
C SER A 148 24.18 23.04 -11.39
N SER A 149 23.60 23.39 -10.23
CA SER A 149 24.33 23.71 -9.01
C SER A 149 24.65 22.47 -8.16
N LEU A 150 23.90 21.37 -8.34
CA LEU A 150 24.11 20.12 -7.60
C LEU A 150 24.95 19.10 -8.36
N PRO A 151 25.74 18.27 -7.67
CA PRO A 151 26.44 17.14 -8.30
C PRO A 151 25.45 16.05 -8.74
N GLU A 152 25.83 15.28 -9.77
CA GLU A 152 24.98 14.27 -10.42
C GLU A 152 24.32 13.28 -9.43
N TRP A 153 25.04 12.85 -8.39
CA TRP A 153 24.54 11.90 -7.39
C TRP A 153 23.53 12.50 -6.41
N LEU A 154 23.50 13.83 -6.27
CA LEU A 154 22.58 14.56 -5.39
C LEU A 154 21.45 15.23 -6.19
N ASN A 155 21.58 15.26 -7.53
CA ASN A 155 20.60 15.88 -8.41
C ASN A 155 19.34 15.00 -8.49
N PRO A 156 18.17 15.48 -8.00
CA PRO A 156 16.96 14.67 -7.98
C PRO A 156 16.48 14.29 -9.38
N PHE A 157 16.86 15.01 -10.44
CA PHE A 157 16.44 14.68 -11.80
C PHE A 157 17.12 13.43 -12.37
N GLU A 158 18.29 13.06 -11.86
CA GLU A 158 19.02 11.85 -12.27
C GLU A 158 18.61 10.61 -11.46
N THR A 159 18.07 10.81 -10.25
CA THR A 159 17.66 9.72 -9.34
C THR A 159 16.14 9.52 -9.29
N ASP A 160 15.42 10.39 -8.58
CA ASP A 160 14.06 10.15 -8.07
C ASP A 160 12.98 10.96 -8.80
N GLY A 161 13.39 12.00 -9.52
CA GLY A 161 12.55 13.02 -10.13
C GLY A 161 12.15 14.11 -9.15
N PHE A 162 11.81 15.29 -9.67
CA PHE A 162 11.33 16.42 -8.89
C PHE A 162 10.08 17.00 -9.53
N GLY A 163 9.11 17.41 -8.72
CA GLY A 163 7.87 17.96 -9.24
C GLY A 163 7.32 19.10 -8.42
N LEU A 164 6.37 19.82 -9.00
CA LEU A 164 5.66 20.87 -8.30
C LEU A 164 4.52 20.28 -7.47
N GLY A 165 4.37 20.78 -6.24
CA GLY A 165 3.22 20.48 -5.41
C GLY A 165 1.89 21.01 -5.97
N PRO A 166 0.76 20.70 -5.29
CA PRO A 166 -0.58 21.02 -5.77
C PRO A 166 -0.86 22.53 -5.90
N GLN A 167 -0.38 23.38 -4.99
CA GLN A 167 -0.57 24.84 -5.04
C GLN A 167 0.33 25.48 -6.10
N ALA A 168 1.59 25.07 -6.19
CA ALA A 168 2.52 25.53 -7.21
C ALA A 168 2.00 25.18 -8.62
N THR A 169 1.58 23.94 -8.81
CA THR A 169 0.96 23.49 -10.07
C THR A 169 -0.32 24.27 -10.38
N ALA A 170 -1.20 24.48 -9.39
CA ALA A 170 -2.42 25.25 -9.61
C ALA A 170 -2.16 26.72 -9.96
N CYS A 171 -1.14 27.34 -9.35
CA CYS A 171 -0.75 28.72 -9.63
C CYS A 171 -0.21 28.86 -11.06
N LEU A 172 0.68 27.96 -11.48
CA LEU A 172 1.14 27.86 -12.87
C LEU A 172 -0.04 27.75 -13.84
N LEU A 173 -0.98 26.82 -13.59
CA LEU A 173 -2.14 26.61 -14.46
C LEU A 173 -3.07 27.82 -14.56
N ASP A 174 -3.33 28.53 -13.46
CA ASP A 174 -4.18 29.75 -13.47
C ASP A 174 -3.48 30.90 -14.19
N TRP A 175 -2.15 31.05 -14.04
CA TRP A 175 -1.38 32.03 -14.81
C TRP A 175 -1.51 31.77 -16.31
N GLU A 176 -1.14 30.55 -16.69
CA GLU A 176 -1.04 30.15 -18.09
C GLU A 176 -2.39 30.18 -18.82
N ARG A 177 -3.51 30.01 -18.09
CA ARG A 177 -4.86 30.09 -18.65
C ARG A 177 -5.27 31.52 -18.99
N ARG A 178 -4.77 32.52 -18.27
CA ARG A 178 -5.16 33.93 -18.40
C ARG A 178 -4.41 34.65 -19.53
N ALA A 179 -3.34 34.06 -20.06
CA ALA A 179 -2.57 34.56 -21.19
C ALA A 179 -3.28 34.47 -22.57
N ASP A 180 -4.62 34.36 -22.60
CA ASP A 180 -5.50 34.28 -23.78
C ASP A 180 -4.97 33.43 -24.96
N ARG A 181 -4.77 32.13 -24.71
CA ARG A 181 -4.30 31.17 -25.71
C ARG A 181 -5.22 29.96 -25.85
N PRO A 182 -5.20 29.25 -27.00
CA PRO A 182 -5.97 28.03 -27.21
C PRO A 182 -5.71 26.99 -26.12
N ALA A 183 -6.76 26.28 -25.70
CA ALA A 183 -6.69 25.35 -24.57
C ALA A 183 -5.72 24.20 -24.82
N PHE A 184 -5.63 23.69 -26.06
CA PHE A 184 -4.66 22.66 -26.38
C PHE A 184 -3.23 23.18 -26.34
N GLN A 185 -2.97 24.40 -26.82
CA GLN A 185 -1.63 24.98 -26.82
C GLN A 185 -1.07 25.09 -25.41
N LEU A 186 -1.89 25.55 -24.45
CA LEU A 186 -1.53 25.57 -23.04
C LEU A 186 -1.08 24.19 -22.53
N ILE A 187 -1.85 23.15 -22.85
CA ILE A 187 -1.56 21.79 -22.40
C ILE A 187 -0.31 21.21 -23.10
N ASP A 188 -0.09 21.54 -24.37
CA ASP A 188 1.12 21.18 -25.11
C ASP A 188 2.37 21.84 -24.50
N ASP A 189 2.29 23.12 -24.17
CA ASP A 189 3.40 23.86 -23.55
C ASP A 189 3.77 23.29 -22.18
N LEU A 190 2.77 22.94 -21.35
CA LEU A 190 3.03 22.28 -20.06
C LEU A 190 3.67 20.90 -20.22
N ARG A 191 3.22 20.13 -21.22
CA ARG A 191 3.82 18.83 -21.49
C ARG A 191 5.24 18.97 -22.03
N ARG A 192 5.53 20.00 -22.83
CA ARG A 192 6.88 20.32 -23.29
C ARG A 192 7.77 20.73 -22.11
N LEU A 193 7.27 21.55 -21.19
CA LEU A 193 8.00 21.91 -19.96
C LEU A 193 8.47 20.66 -19.19
N GLU A 194 7.57 19.71 -18.93
CA GLU A 194 7.93 18.44 -18.28
C GLU A 194 8.88 17.57 -19.13
N ALA A 195 8.81 17.66 -20.46
CA ALA A 195 9.67 16.89 -21.34
C ALA A 195 11.09 17.47 -21.46
N ASP A 196 11.20 18.80 -21.51
CA ASP A 196 12.43 19.55 -21.67
C ASP A 196 13.32 19.43 -20.43
N ILE A 197 12.73 19.58 -19.24
CA ILE A 197 13.47 19.48 -17.97
C ILE A 197 13.93 18.03 -17.72
N GLY A 198 13.10 17.05 -18.09
CA GLY A 198 13.39 15.64 -17.85
C GLY A 198 13.20 15.24 -16.38
N ASN A 199 12.53 14.10 -16.15
CA ASN A 199 12.17 13.62 -14.80
C ASN A 199 11.44 14.66 -13.91
N PHE A 200 10.84 15.67 -14.55
CA PHE A 200 10.01 16.69 -13.93
C PHE A 200 8.53 16.36 -14.10
N TYR A 201 7.74 16.61 -13.06
CA TYR A 201 6.30 16.35 -13.09
C TYR A 201 5.48 17.43 -12.40
N LEU A 202 4.29 17.68 -12.94
CA LEU A 202 3.27 18.51 -12.29
C LEU A 202 2.38 17.65 -11.39
N ASP A 203 1.81 18.25 -10.34
CA ASP A 203 0.88 17.55 -9.44
C ASP A 203 -0.31 16.97 -10.22
N GLU A 204 -0.43 15.64 -10.23
CA GLU A 204 -1.47 14.91 -10.97
C GLU A 204 -2.86 15.42 -10.60
N GLY A 205 -3.09 15.62 -9.29
CA GLY A 205 -4.38 16.06 -8.78
C GLY A 205 -4.78 17.44 -9.29
N ALA A 206 -3.86 18.39 -9.29
CA ALA A 206 -4.05 19.76 -9.76
C ALA A 206 -4.31 19.81 -11.26
N VAL A 207 -3.49 19.13 -12.07
CA VAL A 207 -3.69 19.08 -13.53
C VAL A 207 -5.04 18.45 -13.88
N VAL A 208 -5.41 17.32 -13.24
CA VAL A 208 -6.70 16.66 -13.49
C VAL A 208 -7.86 17.55 -13.05
N ARG A 209 -7.78 18.24 -11.92
CA ARG A 209 -8.82 19.19 -11.46
C ARG A 209 -8.98 20.35 -12.44
N PHE A 210 -7.88 20.90 -12.93
CA PHE A 210 -7.88 21.97 -13.93
C PHE A 210 -8.54 21.53 -15.23
N VAL A 211 -8.12 20.42 -15.83
CA VAL A 211 -8.75 19.94 -17.08
C VAL A 211 -10.24 19.65 -16.88
N ARG A 212 -10.64 19.16 -15.70
CA ARG A 212 -12.06 18.96 -15.37
C ARG A 212 -12.87 20.25 -15.26
N SER A 213 -12.28 21.39 -14.88
CA SER A 213 -12.99 22.67 -14.75
C SER A 213 -13.17 23.40 -16.09
N LEU A 214 -12.42 23.03 -17.13
CA LEU A 214 -12.53 23.62 -18.46
C LEU A 214 -13.90 23.42 -19.13
N SER A 215 -14.21 24.27 -20.11
CA SER A 215 -15.43 24.17 -20.92
C SER A 215 -15.47 22.87 -21.73
N THR A 216 -16.64 22.52 -22.26
CA THR A 216 -16.77 21.31 -23.11
C THR A 216 -16.01 21.48 -24.42
N GLU A 217 -15.99 22.70 -24.94
CA GLU A 217 -15.29 23.11 -26.15
C GLU A 217 -13.77 22.96 -25.98
N ASP A 218 -13.22 23.50 -24.88
CA ASP A 218 -11.80 23.37 -24.54
C ASP A 218 -11.39 21.90 -24.38
N LYS A 219 -12.22 21.10 -23.70
CA LYS A 219 -11.98 19.66 -23.52
C LYS A 219 -11.93 18.90 -24.84
N LYS A 220 -12.83 19.22 -25.79
CA LYS A 220 -12.81 18.66 -27.15
C LYS A 220 -11.61 19.14 -27.95
N GLU A 221 -11.19 20.39 -27.77
CA GLU A 221 -9.99 20.93 -28.40
C GLU A 221 -8.75 20.19 -27.93
N ILE A 222 -8.55 20.07 -26.61
CA ILE A 222 -7.44 19.35 -25.99
C ILE A 222 -7.40 17.90 -26.46
N GLN A 223 -8.54 17.21 -26.46
CA GLN A 223 -8.62 15.82 -26.90
C GLN A 223 -8.21 15.65 -28.37
N ARG A 224 -8.66 16.54 -29.26
CA ARG A 224 -8.27 16.52 -30.68
C ARG A 224 -6.80 16.84 -30.85
N GLY A 225 -6.28 17.84 -30.15
CA GLY A 225 -4.87 18.22 -30.22
C GLY A 225 -3.93 17.09 -29.75
N MET A 226 -4.24 16.45 -28.61
CA MET A 226 -3.46 15.30 -28.12
C MET A 226 -3.49 14.14 -29.13
N ARG A 227 -4.64 13.90 -29.78
CA ARG A 227 -4.76 12.87 -30.81
C ARG A 227 -3.93 13.19 -32.05
N SER A 228 -3.97 14.42 -32.54
CA SER A 228 -3.22 14.87 -33.72
C SER A 228 -1.71 14.82 -33.51
N ASN A 229 -1.25 15.14 -32.29
CA ASN A 229 0.17 15.21 -31.96
C ASN A 229 0.70 13.94 -31.28
N ARG A 230 -0.06 12.83 -31.30
CA ARG A 230 0.28 11.58 -30.61
C ARG A 230 1.65 11.00 -31.00
N GLN A 231 2.13 11.28 -32.21
CA GLN A 231 3.41 10.77 -32.72
C GLN A 231 4.60 11.65 -32.32
N GLU A 232 4.38 12.86 -31.81
CA GLU A 232 5.44 13.72 -31.31
C GLU A 232 6.09 13.10 -30.07
N ALA A 233 7.38 13.31 -29.87
CA ALA A 233 8.16 12.54 -28.89
C ALA A 233 7.62 12.70 -27.45
N HIS A 234 7.30 13.92 -27.02
CA HIS A 234 6.80 14.22 -25.67
C HIS A 234 5.40 13.66 -25.43
N TRP A 235 4.53 13.70 -26.43
CA TRP A 235 3.18 13.11 -26.39
C TRP A 235 3.20 11.59 -26.46
N ARG A 236 3.99 11.02 -27.36
CA ARG A 236 4.14 9.57 -27.51
C ARG A 236 4.59 8.95 -26.19
N LYS A 237 5.65 9.47 -25.55
CA LYS A 237 6.14 9.01 -24.24
C LYS A 237 5.04 9.02 -23.18
N ALA A 238 4.24 10.09 -23.15
CA ALA A 238 3.17 10.26 -22.17
C ALA A 238 1.95 9.37 -22.45
N LEU A 239 1.47 9.34 -23.69
CA LEU A 239 0.29 8.57 -24.10
C LEU A 239 0.57 7.07 -24.23
N ASP A 240 1.84 6.66 -24.36
CA ASP A 240 2.21 5.26 -24.38
C ASP A 240 2.34 4.60 -23.01
N ASN A 241 2.34 5.40 -21.94
CA ASN A 241 2.38 4.92 -20.57
C ASN A 241 1.00 5.03 -19.91
N ALA A 242 0.38 3.89 -19.60
CA ALA A 242 -0.93 3.83 -18.97
C ALA A 242 -1.00 4.53 -17.60
N ARG A 243 0.15 4.63 -16.91
CA ARG A 243 0.27 5.28 -15.60
C ARG A 243 0.51 6.79 -15.69
N SER A 244 0.75 7.33 -16.89
CA SER A 244 0.94 8.77 -17.06
C SER A 244 -0.34 9.55 -16.76
N THR A 245 -0.21 10.66 -16.04
CA THR A 245 -1.25 11.68 -15.85
C THR A 245 -1.92 12.06 -17.16
N TRP A 246 -1.13 12.29 -18.21
CA TRP A 246 -1.62 12.71 -19.52
C TRP A 246 -2.42 11.64 -20.26
N PHE A 247 -1.99 10.37 -20.19
CA PHE A 247 -2.80 9.28 -20.72
C PHE A 247 -4.14 9.18 -19.98
N ARG A 248 -4.15 9.32 -18.65
CA ARG A 248 -5.39 9.30 -17.85
C ARG A 248 -6.32 10.44 -18.23
N ILE A 249 -5.80 11.65 -18.44
CA ILE A 249 -6.56 12.80 -18.94
C ILE A 249 -7.12 12.51 -20.33
N TYR A 250 -6.28 12.13 -21.28
CA TYR A 250 -6.69 11.83 -22.66
C TYR A 250 -7.75 10.73 -22.73
N LYS A 251 -7.60 9.68 -21.91
CA LYS A 251 -8.57 8.59 -21.75
C LYS A 251 -9.92 9.12 -21.28
N GLU A 252 -9.96 9.92 -20.22
CA GLU A 252 -11.23 10.46 -19.69
C GLU A 252 -11.90 11.44 -20.65
N LEU A 253 -11.11 12.28 -21.35
CA LEU A 253 -11.64 13.16 -22.40
C LEU A 253 -12.23 12.35 -23.56
N SER A 254 -11.54 11.31 -24.01
CA SER A 254 -12.04 10.40 -25.05
C SER A 254 -13.31 9.68 -24.59
N ARG A 255 -13.41 9.27 -23.32
CA ARG A 255 -14.62 8.62 -22.78
C ARG A 255 -15.87 9.50 -22.96
N GLY A 256 -15.72 10.82 -22.82
CA GLY A 256 -16.83 11.77 -22.94
C GLY A 256 -17.20 12.16 -24.38
N HIS A 257 -16.27 12.05 -25.34
CA HIS A 257 -16.42 12.68 -26.66
C HIS A 257 -16.15 11.74 -27.85
N ASP A 258 -15.39 10.67 -27.66
CA ASP A 258 -15.00 9.68 -28.67
C ASP A 258 -14.98 8.27 -28.06
N ARG A 259 -16.15 7.63 -28.00
CA ARG A 259 -16.30 6.31 -27.39
C ARG A 259 -15.46 5.24 -28.10
N ALA A 260 -15.29 5.33 -29.42
CA ALA A 260 -14.49 4.38 -30.19
C ALA A 260 -13.01 4.52 -29.84
N GLY A 261 -12.49 5.75 -29.90
CA GLY A 261 -11.11 6.05 -29.49
C GLY A 261 -10.85 5.71 -28.03
N TYR A 262 -11.81 5.94 -27.11
CA TYR A 262 -11.69 5.54 -25.71
C TYR A 262 -11.44 4.03 -25.56
N LEU A 263 -12.25 3.19 -26.21
CA LEU A 263 -12.13 1.74 -26.14
C LEU A 263 -10.83 1.24 -26.79
N GLU A 264 -10.45 1.81 -27.93
CA GLU A 264 -9.18 1.50 -28.60
C GLU A 264 -7.97 1.81 -27.71
N ASN A 265 -7.96 2.97 -27.05
CA ASN A 265 -6.89 3.35 -26.12
C ASN A 265 -6.85 2.45 -24.89
N CYS A 266 -8.01 2.07 -24.34
CA CYS A 266 -8.08 1.10 -23.26
C CYS A 266 -7.49 -0.24 -23.69
N GLU A 267 -7.92 -0.79 -24.84
CA GLU A 267 -7.48 -2.10 -25.32
C GLU A 267 -5.97 -2.14 -25.62
N ALA A 268 -5.43 -1.06 -26.19
CA ALA A 268 -4.00 -0.96 -26.52
C ALA A 268 -3.07 -0.99 -25.30
N LYS A 269 -3.59 -0.70 -24.09
CA LYS A 269 -2.78 -0.53 -22.88
C LYS A 269 -3.13 -1.49 -21.73
N ILE A 270 -3.96 -2.50 -22.00
CA ILE A 270 -4.31 -3.55 -21.02
C ILE A 270 -3.07 -4.19 -20.39
N ASP A 271 -2.01 -4.39 -21.17
CA ASP A 271 -0.80 -5.08 -20.69
C ASP A 271 -0.04 -4.26 -19.62
N GLN A 272 -0.23 -2.94 -19.58
CA GLN A 272 0.39 -2.04 -18.60
C GLN A 272 -0.52 -1.75 -17.39
N ASP A 273 -1.83 -1.74 -17.61
CA ASP A 273 -2.86 -1.53 -16.59
C ASP A 273 -4.09 -2.39 -16.92
N TRP A 274 -4.22 -3.50 -16.19
CA TRP A 274 -5.30 -4.46 -16.36
C TRP A 274 -6.70 -3.85 -16.18
N THR A 275 -6.85 -2.76 -15.42
CA THR A 275 -8.15 -2.14 -15.15
C THR A 275 -8.80 -1.59 -16.42
N LEU A 276 -7.99 -1.28 -17.44
CA LEU A 276 -8.43 -0.82 -18.75
C LEU A 276 -9.20 -1.88 -19.54
N ALA A 277 -9.08 -3.16 -19.18
CA ALA A 277 -9.82 -4.24 -19.81
C ALA A 277 -11.33 -4.19 -19.49
N LEU A 278 -11.72 -3.73 -18.30
CA LEU A 278 -13.11 -3.73 -17.83
C LEU A 278 -14.10 -3.03 -18.80
N PRO A 279 -13.86 -1.78 -19.24
CA PRO A 279 -14.74 -1.13 -20.21
C PRO A 279 -14.76 -1.81 -21.58
N VAL A 280 -13.63 -2.41 -22.00
CA VAL A 280 -13.50 -3.14 -23.27
C VAL A 280 -14.32 -4.44 -23.24
N ILE A 281 -14.15 -5.24 -22.19
CA ILE A 281 -14.91 -6.48 -21.95
C ILE A 281 -16.40 -6.20 -22.00
N ARG A 282 -16.86 -5.18 -21.26
CA ARG A 282 -18.29 -4.81 -21.22
C ARG A 282 -18.84 -4.44 -22.60
N ASN A 283 -18.03 -3.78 -23.44
CA ASN A 283 -18.43 -3.45 -24.81
C ASN A 283 -18.48 -4.69 -25.72
N LEU A 284 -17.52 -5.59 -25.60
CA LEU A 284 -17.46 -6.81 -26.40
C LEU A 284 -18.57 -7.80 -26.01
N GLN A 285 -18.86 -7.93 -24.71
CA GLN A 285 -19.99 -8.74 -24.22
C GLN A 285 -21.34 -8.26 -24.78
N SER A 286 -21.57 -6.94 -24.84
CA SER A 286 -22.82 -6.42 -25.41
C SER A 286 -22.94 -6.67 -26.92
N ARG A 287 -21.82 -6.86 -27.61
CA ARG A 287 -21.73 -7.27 -29.02
C ARG A 287 -21.71 -8.79 -29.21
N LYS A 288 -21.67 -9.57 -28.13
CA LYS A 288 -21.50 -11.04 -28.13
C LYS A 288 -20.24 -11.52 -28.85
N ASP A 289 -19.18 -10.70 -28.85
CA ASP A 289 -17.88 -11.08 -29.41
C ASP A 289 -17.07 -11.87 -28.38
N HIS A 290 -17.49 -13.11 -28.14
CA HIS A 290 -16.92 -13.97 -27.10
C HIS A 290 -15.44 -14.29 -27.34
N SER A 291 -15.03 -14.43 -28.61
CA SER A 291 -13.64 -14.68 -28.97
C SER A 291 -12.74 -13.54 -28.52
N LYS A 292 -13.16 -12.28 -28.75
CA LYS A 292 -12.36 -11.14 -28.34
C LYS A 292 -12.39 -10.91 -26.82
N VAL A 293 -13.51 -11.23 -26.14
CA VAL A 293 -13.57 -11.19 -24.67
C VAL A 293 -12.53 -12.13 -24.06
N VAL A 294 -12.42 -13.37 -24.56
CA VAL A 294 -11.43 -14.35 -24.08
C VAL A 294 -10.00 -13.81 -24.24
N GLU A 295 -9.67 -13.24 -25.40
CA GLU A 295 -8.35 -12.64 -25.66
C GLU A 295 -8.03 -11.49 -24.67
N VAL A 296 -8.98 -10.57 -24.51
CA VAL A 296 -8.86 -9.39 -23.64
C VAL A 296 -8.71 -9.80 -22.18
N CYS A 297 -9.51 -10.77 -21.70
CA CYS A 297 -9.40 -11.28 -20.33
C CYS A 297 -8.03 -11.93 -20.07
N GLY A 298 -7.52 -12.70 -21.04
CA GLY A 298 -6.19 -13.30 -20.98
C GLY A 298 -5.08 -12.27 -20.86
N ARG A 299 -5.11 -11.21 -21.66
CA ARG A 299 -4.16 -10.09 -21.57
C ARG A 299 -4.24 -9.38 -20.22
N ALA A 300 -5.45 -9.10 -19.75
CA ALA A 300 -5.67 -8.39 -18.50
C ALA A 300 -5.12 -9.17 -17.30
N LEU A 301 -5.42 -10.46 -17.20
CA LEU A 301 -4.94 -11.28 -16.08
C LEU A 301 -3.44 -11.53 -16.14
N ARG A 302 -2.84 -11.59 -17.34
CA ARG A 302 -1.38 -11.57 -17.47
C ARG A 302 -0.78 -10.24 -16.98
N SER A 303 -1.43 -9.10 -17.26
CA SER A 303 -1.00 -7.81 -16.71
C SER A 303 -1.08 -7.79 -15.18
N VAL A 304 -2.11 -8.39 -14.57
CA VAL A 304 -2.20 -8.56 -13.10
C VAL A 304 -1.01 -9.33 -12.54
N LEU A 305 -0.51 -10.34 -13.26
CA LEU A 305 0.59 -11.22 -12.81
C LEU A 305 1.98 -10.59 -12.94
N GLY A 306 2.17 -9.55 -13.77
CA GLY A 306 3.48 -8.92 -13.99
C GLY A 306 4.46 -9.73 -14.85
N SER A 307 5.67 -9.21 -15.06
CA SER A 307 6.55 -9.57 -16.20
C SER A 307 7.17 -10.97 -16.21
N TRP A 308 7.38 -11.62 -15.06
CA TRP A 308 8.10 -12.90 -15.00
C TRP A 308 7.20 -14.12 -15.23
N ASP A 309 5.98 -14.14 -14.69
CA ASP A 309 5.06 -15.28 -14.80
C ASP A 309 3.97 -15.13 -15.88
N ALA A 310 3.68 -13.90 -16.32
CA ALA A 310 2.62 -13.61 -17.29
C ALA A 310 2.77 -14.37 -18.62
N LYS A 311 4.00 -14.54 -19.13
CA LYS A 311 4.24 -15.13 -20.46
C LYS A 311 3.90 -16.62 -20.53
N THR A 312 3.91 -17.32 -19.39
CA THR A 312 3.71 -18.77 -19.32
C THR A 312 2.52 -19.16 -18.45
N TRP A 313 1.65 -18.19 -18.12
CA TRP A 313 0.49 -18.47 -17.29
C TRP A 313 -0.65 -19.07 -18.12
N ASP A 314 -1.01 -20.31 -17.76
CA ASP A 314 -2.21 -21.01 -18.23
C ASP A 314 -3.16 -21.23 -17.03
N PRO A 315 -4.41 -20.75 -17.09
CA PRO A 315 -5.39 -20.93 -16.01
C PRO A 315 -5.72 -22.40 -15.71
N LYS A 316 -5.45 -23.34 -16.63
CA LYS A 316 -5.68 -24.77 -16.46
C LYS A 316 -4.56 -25.48 -15.69
N GLU A 317 -3.40 -24.83 -15.56
CA GLU A 317 -2.20 -25.43 -14.95
C GLU A 317 -1.67 -24.65 -13.74
N LYS A 318 -1.99 -23.35 -13.64
CA LYS A 318 -1.42 -22.45 -12.63
C LYS A 318 -2.51 -21.61 -11.96
N LEU A 319 -2.51 -21.57 -10.63
CA LEU A 319 -3.42 -20.73 -9.85
C LEU A 319 -2.99 -19.25 -9.87
N ILE A 320 -3.94 -18.36 -10.14
CA ILE A 320 -3.72 -16.90 -10.19
C ILE A 320 -3.46 -16.31 -8.80
N GLY A 321 -4.11 -16.87 -7.76
CA GLY A 321 -4.06 -16.38 -6.37
C GLY A 321 -2.69 -16.44 -5.69
N LEU A 322 -1.69 -17.02 -6.38
CA LEU A 322 -0.28 -17.06 -5.97
C LEU A 322 0.43 -15.70 -6.13
N TRP A 323 -0.08 -14.81 -6.98
CA TRP A 323 0.68 -13.68 -7.52
C TRP A 323 -0.08 -12.35 -7.58
N VAL A 324 -1.40 -12.35 -7.35
CA VAL A 324 -2.17 -11.10 -7.31
C VAL A 324 -1.86 -10.35 -6.02
N GLY A 325 -1.24 -9.17 -6.16
CA GLY A 325 -1.01 -8.23 -5.07
C GLY A 325 -2.31 -8.00 -4.30
N ARG A 326 -2.29 -8.28 -3.00
CA ARG A 326 -3.45 -8.06 -2.13
C ARG A 326 -3.49 -6.59 -1.76
N ALA A 327 -4.69 -6.01 -1.74
CA ALA A 327 -4.88 -4.71 -1.11
C ALA A 327 -4.48 -4.78 0.37
N ALA A 328 -4.34 -3.62 1.03
CA ALA A 328 -3.97 -3.53 2.44
C ALA A 328 -4.89 -4.33 3.40
N ASP A 329 -6.10 -4.70 2.95
CA ASP A 329 -7.08 -5.53 3.67
C ASP A 329 -6.95 -7.04 3.40
N GLY A 330 -5.98 -7.46 2.58
CA GLY A 330 -5.71 -8.85 2.25
C GLY A 330 -6.64 -9.47 1.19
N LYS A 331 -7.61 -8.72 0.64
CA LYS A 331 -8.60 -9.24 -0.34
C LYS A 331 -8.14 -9.02 -1.80
N PRO A 332 -8.58 -9.89 -2.73
CA PRO A 332 -8.38 -9.65 -4.15
C PRO A 332 -9.24 -8.48 -4.63
N ASP A 333 -8.75 -7.76 -5.63
CA ASP A 333 -9.51 -6.69 -6.28
C ASP A 333 -10.78 -7.26 -6.96
N ALA A 334 -11.93 -6.63 -6.72
CA ALA A 334 -13.21 -7.06 -7.27
C ALA A 334 -13.22 -7.05 -8.82
N GLY A 335 -12.45 -6.17 -9.45
CA GLY A 335 -12.28 -6.10 -10.89
C GLY A 335 -11.62 -7.35 -11.47
N VAL A 336 -10.68 -7.98 -10.75
CA VAL A 336 -10.05 -9.25 -11.19
C VAL A 336 -11.08 -10.37 -11.23
N ILE A 337 -11.98 -10.42 -10.23
CA ILE A 337 -13.09 -11.39 -10.20
C ILE A 337 -14.06 -11.14 -11.36
N GLN A 338 -14.38 -9.87 -11.67
CA GLN A 338 -15.22 -9.54 -12.82
C GLN A 338 -14.61 -10.01 -14.15
N ILE A 339 -13.30 -9.87 -14.33
CA ILE A 339 -12.60 -10.35 -15.53
C ILE A 339 -12.66 -11.88 -15.62
N LEU A 340 -12.43 -12.59 -14.52
CA LEU A 340 -12.55 -14.05 -14.50
C LEU A 340 -13.97 -14.51 -14.88
N ARG A 341 -15.01 -13.90 -14.31
CA ARG A 341 -16.40 -14.26 -14.66
C ARG A 341 -16.76 -13.96 -16.11
N ALA A 342 -16.30 -12.82 -16.66
CA ALA A 342 -16.53 -12.51 -18.07
C ALA A 342 -15.81 -13.48 -19.02
N TRP A 343 -14.62 -13.96 -18.62
CA TRP A 343 -13.90 -14.99 -19.36
C TRP A 343 -14.66 -16.32 -19.29
N GLU A 344 -15.07 -16.77 -18.11
CA GLU A 344 -15.87 -17.98 -17.91
C GLU A 344 -17.09 -18.02 -18.85
N GLU A 345 -17.95 -17.00 -18.77
CA GLU A 345 -19.17 -16.90 -19.60
C GLU A 345 -18.86 -16.97 -21.10
N SER A 346 -17.78 -16.32 -21.54
CA SER A 346 -17.40 -16.29 -22.95
C SER A 346 -16.77 -17.60 -23.42
N ALA A 347 -15.99 -18.26 -22.55
CA ALA A 347 -15.45 -19.59 -22.83
C ALA A 347 -16.57 -20.64 -22.95
N GLU A 348 -17.59 -20.57 -22.09
CA GLU A 348 -18.78 -21.43 -22.19
C GLU A 348 -19.53 -21.21 -23.51
N ALA A 349 -19.78 -19.95 -23.89
CA ALA A 349 -20.44 -19.62 -25.14
C ALA A 349 -19.65 -20.10 -26.38
N MET A 350 -18.34 -20.25 -26.26
CA MET A 350 -17.46 -20.80 -27.31
C MET A 350 -17.31 -22.32 -27.26
N GLY A 351 -17.97 -23.02 -26.33
CA GLY A 351 -17.83 -24.46 -26.15
C GLY A 351 -16.49 -24.90 -25.53
N GLN A 352 -15.73 -23.98 -24.93
CA GLN A 352 -14.46 -24.25 -24.26
C GLN A 352 -14.69 -24.62 -22.79
N ALA A 353 -15.37 -25.74 -22.58
CA ALA A 353 -15.83 -26.16 -21.25
C ALA A 353 -14.68 -26.44 -20.25
N ASP A 354 -13.52 -26.90 -20.73
CA ASP A 354 -12.34 -27.12 -19.89
C ASP A 354 -11.77 -25.81 -19.33
N LEU A 355 -11.68 -24.78 -20.19
CA LEU A 355 -11.21 -23.45 -19.84
C LEU A 355 -12.20 -22.76 -18.91
N ALA A 356 -13.50 -22.80 -19.21
CA ALA A 356 -14.54 -22.24 -18.35
C ALA A 356 -14.48 -22.83 -16.94
N ALA A 357 -14.40 -24.16 -16.82
CA ALA A 357 -14.26 -24.86 -15.54
C ALA A 357 -13.00 -24.43 -14.75
N ALA A 358 -11.87 -24.30 -15.44
CA ALA A 358 -10.63 -23.82 -14.81
C ALA A 358 -10.78 -22.38 -14.31
N ILE A 359 -11.33 -21.47 -15.12
CA ILE A 359 -11.55 -20.07 -14.75
C ILE A 359 -12.55 -19.95 -13.59
N HIS A 360 -13.63 -20.73 -13.59
CA HIS A 360 -14.58 -20.78 -12.48
C HIS A 360 -13.89 -21.16 -11.17
N LEU A 361 -13.04 -22.21 -11.19
CA LEU A 361 -12.28 -22.64 -10.04
C LEU A 361 -11.31 -21.55 -9.55
N GLN A 362 -10.66 -20.83 -10.47
CA GLN A 362 -9.80 -19.68 -10.12
C GLN A 362 -10.57 -18.58 -9.39
N ALA A 363 -11.76 -18.23 -9.90
CA ALA A 363 -12.63 -17.22 -9.31
C ALA A 363 -13.13 -17.60 -7.91
N ASP A 364 -13.40 -18.89 -7.69
CA ASP A 364 -13.83 -19.41 -6.39
C ASP A 364 -12.69 -19.47 -5.36
N LEU A 365 -11.47 -19.79 -5.79
CA LEU A 365 -10.30 -19.89 -4.92
C LEU A 365 -9.69 -18.52 -4.58
N LEU A 366 -9.69 -17.57 -5.51
CA LEU A 366 -8.99 -16.30 -5.36
C LEU A 366 -9.34 -15.53 -4.05
N PRO A 367 -10.61 -15.41 -3.63
CA PRO A 367 -10.97 -14.72 -2.38
C PRO A 367 -10.48 -15.45 -1.13
N ASP A 368 -10.65 -16.77 -1.07
CA ASP A 368 -10.63 -17.53 0.19
C ASP A 368 -9.88 -18.87 0.09
N TRP A 369 -8.85 -18.98 -0.74
CA TRP A 369 -8.06 -20.22 -0.90
C TRP A 369 -7.49 -20.78 0.42
N ARG A 370 -7.35 -19.93 1.46
CA ARG A 370 -6.92 -20.32 2.82
C ARG A 370 -8.00 -21.02 3.63
N ASN A 371 -9.27 -20.80 3.29
CA ASN A 371 -10.39 -21.50 3.87
C ASN A 371 -10.54 -22.84 3.17
N TRP A 372 -10.07 -23.91 3.80
CA TRP A 372 -10.03 -25.23 3.19
C TRP A 372 -11.43 -25.77 2.87
N ASP A 373 -12.45 -25.43 3.66
CA ASP A 373 -13.83 -25.86 3.36
C ASP A 373 -14.30 -25.27 2.03
N LYS A 374 -14.10 -23.97 1.83
CA LYS A 374 -14.48 -23.28 0.59
C LYS A 374 -13.64 -23.78 -0.59
N ALA A 375 -12.33 -23.91 -0.40
CA ALA A 375 -11.43 -24.39 -1.45
C ALA A 375 -11.75 -25.82 -1.89
N LEU A 376 -11.86 -26.76 -0.94
CA LEU A 376 -12.20 -28.15 -1.23
C LEU A 376 -13.61 -28.28 -1.82
N SER A 377 -14.57 -27.45 -1.37
CA SER A 377 -15.90 -27.40 -1.99
C SER A 377 -15.85 -26.92 -3.44
N ALA A 378 -15.03 -25.91 -3.76
CA ALA A 378 -14.83 -25.46 -5.13
C ALA A 378 -14.26 -26.59 -6.02
N PHE A 379 -13.27 -27.34 -5.53
CA PHE A 379 -12.75 -28.50 -6.23
C PHE A 379 -13.79 -29.62 -6.40
N ARG A 380 -14.70 -29.83 -5.44
CA ARG A 380 -15.76 -30.85 -5.53
C ARG A 380 -16.88 -30.46 -6.51
N ARG A 381 -17.15 -29.17 -6.69
CA ARG A 381 -18.15 -28.67 -7.64
C ARG A 381 -17.77 -28.93 -9.10
N GLN A 382 -16.47 -29.01 -9.40
CA GLN A 382 -16.00 -29.27 -10.76
C GLN A 382 -16.26 -30.75 -11.16
N PRO A 383 -16.93 -31.03 -12.29
CA PRO A 383 -17.23 -32.39 -12.72
C PRO A 383 -15.96 -33.24 -12.88
N MET A 384 -15.80 -34.26 -12.04
CA MET A 384 -14.59 -35.10 -12.01
C MET A 384 -14.41 -35.88 -13.31
N GLU A 385 -15.51 -36.29 -13.93
CA GLU A 385 -15.53 -37.13 -15.13
C GLU A 385 -15.11 -36.35 -16.39
N SER A 386 -15.32 -35.03 -16.40
CA SER A 386 -15.08 -34.21 -17.59
C SER A 386 -13.64 -33.69 -17.68
N PHE A 387 -13.01 -33.30 -16.56
CA PHE A 387 -11.69 -32.64 -16.57
C PHE A 387 -10.72 -33.10 -15.47
N PRO A 388 -10.43 -34.42 -15.34
CA PRO A 388 -9.64 -34.93 -14.22
C PRO A 388 -8.21 -34.37 -14.16
N LYS A 389 -7.53 -34.25 -15.32
CA LYS A 389 -6.14 -33.75 -15.38
C LYS A 389 -6.00 -32.31 -14.89
N MET A 390 -6.88 -31.42 -15.33
CA MET A 390 -6.88 -30.01 -14.93
C MET A 390 -7.18 -29.87 -13.44
N ARG A 391 -8.18 -30.60 -12.93
CA ARG A 391 -8.55 -30.57 -11.51
C ARG A 391 -7.40 -31.04 -10.61
N GLU A 392 -6.76 -32.16 -10.94
CA GLU A 392 -5.60 -32.65 -10.17
C GLU A 392 -4.42 -31.69 -10.23
N CYS A 393 -4.14 -31.12 -11.41
CA CYS A 393 -3.06 -30.15 -11.58
C CYS A 393 -3.27 -28.92 -10.68
N LEU A 394 -4.46 -28.31 -10.72
CA LEU A 394 -4.77 -27.13 -9.93
C LEU A 394 -4.90 -27.45 -8.42
N TYR A 395 -5.38 -28.63 -8.07
CA TYR A 395 -5.37 -29.09 -6.68
C TYR A 395 -3.94 -29.21 -6.14
N GLU A 396 -3.01 -29.77 -6.93
CA GLU A 396 -1.61 -29.84 -6.55
C GLU A 396 -1.02 -28.45 -6.29
N LYS A 397 -1.30 -27.48 -7.16
CA LYS A 397 -0.85 -26.09 -6.96
C LYS A 397 -1.42 -25.47 -5.69
N TRP A 398 -2.69 -25.71 -5.39
CA TRP A 398 -3.31 -25.25 -4.15
C TRP A 398 -2.66 -25.92 -2.93
N ARG A 399 -2.46 -27.25 -2.99
CA ARG A 399 -1.86 -28.07 -1.93
C ARG A 399 -0.44 -27.63 -1.59
N VAL A 400 0.40 -27.42 -2.60
CA VAL A 400 1.76 -26.87 -2.43
C VAL A 400 1.70 -25.50 -1.77
N ARG A 401 0.81 -24.61 -2.24
CA ARG A 401 0.72 -23.25 -1.70
C ARG A 401 0.29 -23.19 -0.24
N VAL A 402 -0.78 -23.90 0.14
CA VAL A 402 -1.22 -23.93 1.54
C VAL A 402 -0.13 -24.52 2.45
N THR A 403 0.72 -25.39 1.92
CA THR A 403 1.85 -25.96 2.63
C THR A 403 2.95 -24.91 2.86
N GLU A 404 3.41 -24.26 1.80
CA GLU A 404 4.45 -23.21 1.87
C GLU A 404 4.04 -22.08 2.83
N GLU A 405 2.83 -21.55 2.67
CA GLU A 405 2.32 -20.41 3.46
C GLU A 405 2.04 -20.78 4.92
N SER A 406 1.68 -22.03 5.19
CA SER A 406 1.52 -22.51 6.57
C SER A 406 2.86 -22.68 7.29
N MET A 407 3.95 -22.83 6.55
CA MET A 407 5.30 -23.05 7.07
C MET A 407 6.17 -21.79 7.10
N GLN A 408 5.65 -20.62 6.69
CA GLN A 408 6.40 -19.36 6.73
C GLN A 408 6.80 -18.95 8.16
N ARG A 409 8.09 -18.65 8.33
CA ARG A 409 8.65 -18.04 9.55
C ARG A 409 9.04 -16.59 9.30
N CYS A 410 9.03 -15.76 10.36
CA CYS A 410 9.53 -14.39 10.29
C CYS A 410 11.01 -14.40 9.88
N VAL A 411 11.30 -13.78 8.74
CA VAL A 411 12.64 -13.65 8.17
C VAL A 411 13.38 -12.57 8.96
N ILE A 412 14.20 -12.98 9.93
CA ILE A 412 15.25 -12.14 10.54
C ILE A 412 16.51 -13.02 10.69
N ASP A 413 16.92 -13.64 9.58
CA ASP A 413 18.28 -14.10 9.26
C ASP A 413 18.28 -15.42 8.50
N SER A 414 18.80 -15.35 7.28
CA SER A 414 19.20 -16.43 6.38
C SER A 414 18.08 -17.32 5.79
N ILE A 415 18.16 -17.46 4.46
CA ILE A 415 17.33 -18.30 3.61
C ILE A 415 17.69 -19.77 3.88
N GLU A 416 17.11 -20.36 4.90
CA GLU A 416 16.89 -21.82 4.89
C GLU A 416 15.50 -22.03 4.29
N ARG A 417 15.47 -22.52 3.05
CA ARG A 417 14.23 -22.88 2.33
C ARG A 417 13.38 -23.73 3.27
N ALA A 418 12.08 -23.42 3.33
CA ALA A 418 11.12 -24.25 4.04
C ALA A 418 11.26 -25.69 3.55
N GLU A 419 11.72 -26.58 4.42
CA GLU A 419 11.63 -28.01 4.18
C GLU A 419 10.16 -28.35 3.87
N ILE A 420 9.94 -29.17 2.85
CA ILE A 420 8.59 -29.53 2.39
C ILE A 420 7.91 -30.30 3.53
N SER A 421 6.94 -29.64 4.18
CA SER A 421 6.12 -30.26 5.22
C SER A 421 5.47 -31.53 4.69
N GLN A 422 5.50 -32.59 5.49
CA GLN A 422 4.95 -33.89 5.10
C GLN A 422 3.49 -34.05 5.54
N TRP A 423 3.09 -33.40 6.64
CA TRP A 423 1.74 -33.60 7.19
C TRP A 423 0.69 -32.64 6.63
N ILE A 424 1.06 -31.43 6.18
CA ILE A 424 0.07 -30.49 5.61
C ILE A 424 -0.50 -31.01 4.28
N PRO A 425 0.31 -31.48 3.31
CA PRO A 425 -0.22 -32.11 2.09
C PRO A 425 -1.07 -33.35 2.39
N ALA A 426 -0.61 -34.21 3.30
CA ALA A 426 -1.35 -35.41 3.70
C ALA A 426 -2.70 -35.06 4.34
N LEU A 427 -2.76 -34.01 5.16
CA LEU A 427 -4.00 -33.52 5.75
C LEU A 427 -4.94 -32.96 4.68
N ALA A 428 -4.42 -32.20 3.72
CA ALA A 428 -5.22 -31.68 2.60
C ALA A 428 -5.84 -32.83 1.78
N ASP A 429 -5.06 -33.89 1.51
CA ASP A 429 -5.53 -35.07 0.79
C ASP A 429 -6.59 -35.86 1.57
N ALA A 430 -6.39 -36.03 2.88
CA ALA A 430 -7.40 -36.64 3.75
C ALA A 430 -8.69 -35.79 3.79
N ALA A 431 -8.55 -34.47 3.93
CA ALA A 431 -9.67 -33.53 3.93
C ALA A 431 -10.45 -33.56 2.61
N ARG A 432 -9.76 -33.70 1.48
CA ARG A 432 -10.38 -33.81 0.15
C ARG A 432 -11.31 -35.02 0.06
N LYS A 433 -10.88 -36.17 0.62
CA LYS A 433 -11.64 -37.45 0.62
C LYS A 433 -12.87 -37.44 1.54
N SER A 434 -12.97 -36.49 2.47
CA SER A 434 -14.19 -36.20 3.26
C SER A 434 -14.73 -37.35 4.13
N GLU A 435 -13.86 -38.20 4.67
CA GLU A 435 -14.27 -39.23 5.63
C GLU A 435 -14.01 -38.75 7.07
N SER A 436 -15.06 -38.25 7.72
CA SER A 436 -14.98 -37.82 9.12
C SER A 436 -14.54 -38.98 10.03
N GLY A 437 -13.54 -38.74 10.87
CA GLY A 437 -13.02 -39.75 11.80
C GLY A 437 -12.19 -40.85 11.15
N SER A 438 -11.85 -40.73 9.86
CA SER A 438 -10.96 -41.67 9.17
C SER A 438 -9.57 -41.67 9.80
N THR A 439 -9.02 -42.85 10.08
CA THR A 439 -7.64 -42.99 10.61
C THR A 439 -6.58 -42.82 9.53
N VAL A 440 -6.98 -42.69 8.25
CA VAL A 440 -6.09 -42.60 7.08
C VAL A 440 -5.00 -41.56 7.24
N PHE A 441 -5.34 -40.37 7.76
CA PHE A 441 -4.32 -39.34 8.04
C PHE A 441 -3.33 -39.82 9.10
N SER A 442 -3.81 -40.26 10.26
CA SER A 442 -2.94 -40.70 11.35
C SER A 442 -2.07 -41.90 10.96
N ASP A 443 -2.61 -42.85 10.21
CA ASP A 443 -1.88 -44.03 9.73
C ASP A 443 -0.78 -43.66 8.73
N GLN A 444 -1.00 -42.62 7.91
CA GLN A 444 0.02 -42.08 7.01
C GLN A 444 1.14 -41.32 7.75
N ILE A 445 0.81 -40.61 8.83
CA ILE A 445 1.76 -39.77 9.58
C ILE A 445 2.62 -40.59 10.57
N ARG A 446 2.11 -41.71 11.10
CA ARG A 446 2.86 -42.56 12.06
C ARG A 446 4.22 -43.07 11.53
N PRO A 447 4.34 -43.60 10.30
CA PRO A 447 5.64 -44.00 9.74
C PRO A 447 6.63 -42.84 9.67
N TRP A 448 6.18 -41.66 9.24
CA TRP A 448 6.99 -40.45 9.18
C TRP A 448 7.50 -40.03 10.58
N LEU A 449 6.63 -40.04 11.60
CA LEU A 449 7.03 -39.76 12.99
C LEU A 449 8.11 -40.73 13.51
N ARG A 450 8.08 -42.00 13.08
CA ARG A 450 9.10 -42.99 13.45
C ARG A 450 10.43 -42.73 12.75
N GLN A 451 10.41 -42.38 11.47
CA GLN A 451 11.62 -42.09 10.69
C GLN A 451 12.39 -40.90 11.27
N MET A 452 11.69 -39.88 11.77
CA MET A 452 12.36 -38.71 12.37
C MET A 452 13.02 -39.01 13.73
N ASP A 453 12.70 -40.14 14.36
CA ASP A 453 13.28 -40.56 15.65
C ASP A 453 14.67 -41.22 15.48
N GLU A 454 15.09 -41.49 14.24
CA GLU A 454 16.32 -42.24 13.88
C GLU A 454 17.63 -41.54 14.28
N GLY A 455 17.63 -40.22 14.49
CA GLY A 455 18.85 -39.53 14.97
C GLY A 455 18.75 -38.00 15.06
N ARG A 456 19.76 -37.38 15.67
CA ARG A 456 19.81 -35.92 15.93
C ARG A 456 19.67 -35.06 14.66
N ALA A 457 20.27 -35.49 13.54
CA ALA A 457 20.21 -34.75 12.28
C ALA A 457 18.78 -34.71 11.71
N ALA A 458 18.11 -35.87 11.65
CA ALA A 458 16.73 -35.99 11.18
C ALA A 458 15.75 -35.15 12.04
N VAL A 459 15.94 -35.18 13.37
CA VAL A 459 15.14 -34.35 14.30
C VAL A 459 15.31 -32.86 14.05
N ARG A 460 16.55 -32.39 13.79
CA ARG A 460 16.83 -30.96 13.58
C ARG A 460 16.26 -30.41 12.27
N ILE A 461 16.32 -31.22 11.22
CA ILE A 461 15.75 -30.95 9.90
C ILE A 461 14.23 -30.74 10.08
N SER A 462 13.52 -31.77 10.53
CA SER A 462 12.06 -31.74 10.57
C SER A 462 11.42 -31.05 11.79
N ILE A 463 12.21 -30.37 12.63
CA ILE A 463 11.75 -29.83 13.91
C ILE A 463 10.60 -28.84 13.75
N ASN A 464 10.68 -28.00 12.71
CA ASN A 464 9.69 -26.96 12.45
C ASN A 464 8.35 -27.58 12.04
N ASP A 465 8.40 -28.65 11.24
CA ASP A 465 7.19 -29.34 10.78
C ASP A 465 6.46 -30.03 11.92
N ILE A 466 7.19 -30.76 12.77
CA ILE A 466 6.64 -31.41 13.98
C ILE A 466 6.15 -30.37 14.99
N ALA A 467 6.88 -29.26 15.16
CA ALA A 467 6.48 -28.16 16.02
C ALA A 467 5.13 -27.59 15.58
N ARG A 468 4.96 -27.33 14.27
CA ARG A 468 3.69 -26.81 13.75
C ARG A 468 2.54 -27.80 13.94
N LEU A 469 2.73 -29.07 13.59
CA LEU A 469 1.74 -30.12 13.84
C LEU A 469 1.34 -30.17 15.32
N THR A 470 2.32 -30.10 16.22
CA THR A 470 2.10 -30.12 17.67
C THR A 470 1.27 -28.93 18.15
N LEU A 471 1.57 -27.73 17.64
CA LEU A 471 0.87 -26.49 18.01
C LEU A 471 -0.55 -26.41 17.46
N ASP A 472 -0.82 -27.07 16.33
CA ASP A 472 -2.15 -27.10 15.72
C ASP A 472 -3.03 -28.21 16.30
N LEU A 473 -2.46 -29.32 16.79
CA LEU A 473 -3.22 -30.36 17.48
C LEU A 473 -3.68 -29.90 18.86
N ASP A 474 -5.00 -29.68 19.00
CA ASP A 474 -5.66 -29.24 20.24
C ASP A 474 -4.99 -28.00 20.87
N GLY A 475 -4.45 -27.11 20.01
CA GLY A 475 -3.72 -25.93 20.46
C GLY A 475 -2.50 -26.22 21.36
N ALA A 476 -1.93 -27.42 21.27
CA ALA A 476 -0.91 -27.95 22.18
C ALA A 476 -1.32 -27.97 23.66
N SER A 477 -2.62 -28.09 23.98
CA SER A 477 -3.09 -28.13 25.38
C SER A 477 -2.42 -29.26 26.18
N TRP A 478 -2.29 -30.43 25.54
CA TRP A 478 -1.67 -31.62 26.10
C TRP A 478 -0.18 -31.41 26.42
N LEU A 479 0.57 -30.77 25.52
CA LEU A 479 1.98 -30.48 25.74
C LEU A 479 2.18 -29.36 26.76
N ARG A 480 1.29 -28.36 26.78
CA ARG A 480 1.37 -27.24 27.72
C ARG A 480 1.24 -27.69 29.18
N ARG A 481 0.47 -28.76 29.44
CA ARG A 481 0.38 -29.39 30.77
C ARG A 481 1.70 -30.04 31.21
N GLU A 482 2.46 -30.57 30.26
CA GLU A 482 3.72 -31.28 30.52
C GLU A 482 4.92 -30.32 30.54
N SER A 483 4.99 -29.40 29.59
CA SER A 483 6.01 -28.36 29.51
C SER A 483 5.46 -27.09 28.84
N PRO A 484 5.03 -26.08 29.61
CA PRO A 484 4.64 -24.79 29.05
C PRO A 484 5.83 -24.07 28.40
N THR A 485 7.07 -24.35 28.85
CA THR A 485 8.27 -23.75 28.25
C THR A 485 8.55 -24.29 26.86
N LEU A 486 8.37 -25.61 26.64
CA LEU A 486 8.51 -26.19 25.30
C LEU A 486 7.49 -25.60 24.34
N VAL A 487 6.22 -25.48 24.72
CA VAL A 487 5.19 -24.86 23.86
C VAL A 487 5.56 -23.43 23.44
N ARG A 488 6.12 -22.62 24.35
CA ARG A 488 6.59 -21.27 24.00
C ARG A 488 7.74 -21.30 22.99
N LEU A 489 8.72 -22.20 23.17
CA LEU A 489 9.85 -22.36 22.25
C LEU A 489 9.40 -22.79 20.86
N LEU A 490 8.44 -23.73 20.79
CA LEU A 490 7.88 -24.20 19.52
C LEU A 490 7.10 -23.10 18.80
N ALA A 491 6.40 -22.22 19.54
CA ALA A 491 5.59 -21.15 18.98
C ALA A 491 6.39 -19.92 18.52
N TYR A 492 7.71 -19.88 18.75
CA TYR A 492 8.53 -18.74 18.40
C TYR A 492 8.81 -18.64 16.89
N GLY A 493 8.77 -17.41 16.37
CA GLY A 493 9.24 -17.05 15.02
C GLY A 493 8.31 -17.41 13.86
N TRP A 494 7.05 -17.76 14.12
CA TRP A 494 6.09 -18.06 13.05
C TRP A 494 5.37 -16.81 12.55
N ASN A 495 5.30 -16.65 11.22
CA ASN A 495 4.36 -15.74 10.59
C ASN A 495 3.09 -16.54 10.27
N ASP A 496 2.16 -16.61 11.22
CA ASP A 496 1.05 -17.57 11.15
C ASP A 496 -0.26 -16.89 10.76
N ASP A 497 -0.67 -17.14 9.51
CA ASP A 497 -1.94 -16.70 8.96
C ASP A 497 -3.12 -17.31 9.74
N PRO A 498 -3.98 -16.50 10.38
CA PRO A 498 -5.09 -16.99 11.19
C PRO A 498 -6.08 -17.88 10.43
N ALA A 499 -6.31 -17.62 9.14
CA ALA A 499 -7.25 -18.38 8.32
C ALA A 499 -6.68 -19.77 7.97
N LEU A 500 -5.39 -19.85 7.63
CA LEU A 500 -4.72 -21.14 7.43
C LEU A 500 -4.66 -21.94 8.72
N ARG A 501 -4.31 -21.31 9.85
CA ARG A 501 -4.32 -21.96 11.17
C ARG A 501 -5.71 -22.54 11.49
N ALA A 502 -6.76 -21.74 11.33
CA ALA A 502 -8.13 -22.20 11.60
C ALA A 502 -8.50 -23.42 10.74
N SER A 503 -8.18 -23.38 9.45
CA SER A 503 -8.42 -24.51 8.53
C SER A 503 -7.65 -25.76 8.93
N ARG A 504 -6.34 -25.65 9.20
CA ARG A 504 -5.50 -26.80 9.61
C ARG A 504 -6.04 -27.45 10.88
N ARG A 505 -6.35 -26.66 11.91
CA ARG A 505 -6.87 -27.16 13.19
C ARG A 505 -8.20 -27.89 13.03
N LYS A 506 -9.13 -27.29 12.31
CA LYS A 506 -10.45 -27.88 12.04
C LYS A 506 -10.30 -29.23 11.32
N TRP A 507 -9.48 -29.28 10.28
CA TRP A 507 -9.30 -30.50 9.51
C TRP A 507 -8.45 -31.56 10.22
N LEU A 508 -7.51 -31.17 11.08
CA LEU A 508 -6.81 -32.10 11.98
C LEU A 508 -7.81 -32.78 12.92
N GLU A 509 -8.70 -32.03 13.55
CA GLU A 509 -9.74 -32.57 14.42
C GLU A 509 -10.66 -33.53 13.64
N HIS A 510 -11.11 -33.10 12.46
CA HIS A 510 -12.03 -33.89 11.64
C HIS A 510 -11.40 -35.17 11.04
N SER A 511 -10.10 -35.15 10.74
CA SER A 511 -9.37 -36.26 10.10
C SER A 511 -8.68 -37.18 11.12
N GLY A 512 -9.14 -37.18 12.38
CA GLY A 512 -8.61 -38.07 13.41
C GLY A 512 -7.21 -37.73 13.90
N GLY A 513 -6.72 -36.51 13.67
CA GLY A 513 -5.41 -36.02 14.14
C GLY A 513 -5.17 -36.16 15.66
N PRO A 514 -6.17 -36.00 16.55
CA PRO A 514 -5.98 -36.23 17.99
C PRO A 514 -5.44 -37.63 18.35
N ALA A 515 -5.62 -38.64 17.49
CA ALA A 515 -5.06 -39.98 17.70
C ALA A 515 -3.51 -40.01 17.67
N LEU A 516 -2.85 -38.96 17.19
CA LEU A 516 -1.39 -38.82 17.15
C LEU A 516 -0.79 -38.23 18.44
N ILE A 517 -1.62 -37.71 19.37
CA ILE A 517 -1.15 -37.06 20.60
C ILE A 517 -0.21 -37.95 21.42
N PRO A 518 -0.50 -39.25 21.67
CA PRO A 518 0.41 -40.12 22.40
C PRO A 518 1.77 -40.30 21.71
N ASP A 519 1.78 -40.42 20.38
CA ASP A 519 3.00 -40.59 19.59
C ASP A 519 3.86 -39.32 19.64
N LEU A 520 3.25 -38.14 19.50
CA LEU A 520 3.94 -36.85 19.56
C LEU A 520 4.48 -36.56 20.97
N LEU A 521 3.72 -36.86 22.02
CA LEU A 521 4.22 -36.72 23.39
C LEU A 521 5.41 -37.67 23.63
N GLY A 522 5.33 -38.91 23.13
CA GLY A 522 6.44 -39.85 23.14
C GLY A 522 7.66 -39.32 22.39
N PHE A 523 7.45 -38.75 21.20
CA PHE A 523 8.50 -38.12 20.39
C PHE A 523 9.21 -37.00 21.15
N TRP A 524 8.46 -36.03 21.69
CA TRP A 524 9.04 -34.91 22.43
C TRP A 524 9.79 -35.37 23.67
N ARG A 525 9.27 -36.34 24.41
CA ARG A 525 9.97 -36.95 25.54
C ARG A 525 11.33 -37.51 25.10
N ARG A 526 11.40 -38.28 24.02
CA ARG A 526 12.66 -38.90 23.56
C ARG A 526 13.66 -37.91 22.94
N ASN A 527 13.17 -36.84 22.31
CA ASN A 527 14.00 -36.02 21.43
C ASN A 527 14.35 -34.62 21.98
N THR A 528 13.68 -34.12 23.03
CA THR A 528 13.95 -32.77 23.57
C THR A 528 15.42 -32.60 23.98
N GLU A 529 16.06 -33.63 24.55
CA GLU A 529 17.48 -33.58 24.91
C GLU A 529 18.39 -33.35 23.69
N ARG A 530 18.03 -33.93 22.53
CA ARG A 530 18.80 -33.81 21.29
C ARG A 530 18.72 -32.40 20.68
N LEU A 531 17.74 -31.60 21.09
CA LEU A 531 17.46 -30.25 20.62
C LEU A 531 18.06 -29.16 21.49
N VAL A 532 18.56 -29.51 22.69
CA VAL A 532 19.22 -28.54 23.56
C VAL A 532 20.49 -28.04 22.87
N PRO A 533 20.63 -26.72 22.61
CA PRO A 533 21.84 -26.17 22.00
C PRO A 533 23.08 -26.43 22.88
N ASP A 534 24.24 -26.67 22.26
CA ASP A 534 25.49 -26.77 22.99
C ASP A 534 25.92 -25.37 23.47
N PRO A 535 26.24 -25.16 24.75
CA PRO A 535 26.74 -23.88 25.24
C PRO A 535 28.03 -23.39 24.57
N LYS A 536 28.76 -24.25 23.86
CA LYS A 536 29.93 -23.84 23.05
C LYS A 536 29.53 -22.97 21.86
N ASP A 537 28.34 -23.19 21.30
CA ASP A 537 27.85 -22.53 20.09
C ASP A 537 27.10 -21.23 20.40
N ALA A 538 27.13 -20.78 21.67
CA ALA A 538 26.46 -19.56 22.11
C ALA A 538 27.25 -18.31 21.72
N GLU A 539 26.69 -17.49 20.83
CA GLU A 539 27.24 -16.18 20.46
C GLU A 539 27.19 -15.18 21.62
N SER A 540 28.21 -14.31 21.69
CA SER A 540 28.28 -13.19 22.65
C SER A 540 28.06 -13.58 24.12
N SER A 541 28.32 -14.85 24.48
CA SER A 541 28.02 -15.40 25.82
C SER A 541 26.55 -15.24 26.25
N ASN A 542 25.61 -15.21 25.30
CA ASN A 542 24.17 -15.25 25.55
C ASN A 542 23.69 -16.70 25.62
N TYR A 543 23.21 -17.14 26.79
CA TYR A 543 22.78 -18.52 27.03
C TYR A 543 21.29 -18.66 27.27
N ASP A 544 20.49 -17.62 27.00
CA ASP A 544 19.05 -17.65 27.29
C ASP A 544 18.34 -18.77 26.52
N ARG A 545 18.67 -18.95 25.24
CA ARG A 545 18.15 -20.06 24.42
C ARG A 545 18.56 -21.42 24.99
N CYS A 546 19.81 -21.58 25.45
CA CYS A 546 20.25 -22.81 26.13
C CYS A 546 19.43 -23.06 27.40
N ALA A 547 19.23 -22.03 28.22
CA ALA A 547 18.52 -22.13 29.48
C ALA A 547 17.03 -22.46 29.29
N ASP A 548 16.39 -21.88 28.27
CA ASP A 548 14.99 -22.17 27.93
C ASP A 548 14.81 -23.61 27.45
N TRP A 549 15.72 -24.13 26.60
CA TRP A 549 15.66 -25.53 26.15
C TRP A 549 15.95 -26.53 27.27
N VAL A 550 16.90 -26.24 28.18
CA VAL A 550 17.12 -27.08 29.37
C VAL A 550 15.92 -27.03 30.31
N ARG A 551 15.25 -25.88 30.43
CA ARG A 551 14.02 -25.76 31.22
C ARG A 551 12.90 -26.62 30.63
N ALA A 552 12.70 -26.55 29.32
CA ALA A 552 11.76 -27.42 28.62
C ALA A 552 12.09 -28.91 28.83
N LEU A 553 13.36 -29.30 28.70
CA LEU A 553 13.81 -30.67 28.96
C LEU A 553 13.52 -31.10 30.40
N HIS A 554 13.77 -30.22 31.38
CA HIS A 554 13.55 -30.54 32.79
C HIS A 554 12.06 -30.69 33.14
N GLU A 555 11.18 -29.94 32.49
CA GLU A 555 9.72 -30.06 32.65
C GLU A 555 9.21 -31.39 32.07
N ILE A 556 9.61 -31.75 30.85
CA ILE A 556 9.09 -32.95 30.14
C ILE A 556 9.83 -34.26 30.49
N GLN A 557 11.12 -34.18 30.85
CA GLN A 557 11.96 -35.29 31.29
C GLN A 557 12.96 -34.85 32.38
N PRO A 558 12.52 -34.77 33.66
CA PRO A 558 13.36 -34.28 34.76
C PRO A 558 14.67 -35.05 34.97
N ALA A 559 14.69 -36.37 34.71
CA ALA A 559 15.89 -37.20 34.84
C ALA A 559 16.97 -36.84 33.81
N SER A 560 16.59 -36.74 32.54
CA SER A 560 17.47 -36.35 31.44
C SER A 560 18.01 -34.92 31.64
N GLY A 561 17.15 -33.99 32.07
CA GLY A 561 17.58 -32.63 32.43
C GLY A 561 18.62 -32.58 33.56
N ARG A 562 18.44 -33.38 34.62
CA ARG A 562 19.43 -33.48 35.71
C ARG A 562 20.75 -34.08 35.25
N LYS A 563 20.70 -35.13 34.42
CA LYS A 563 21.88 -35.77 33.84
C LYS A 563 22.67 -34.79 32.96
N LEU A 564 21.97 -34.03 32.10
CA LEU A 564 22.57 -33.02 31.24
C LEU A 564 23.26 -31.92 32.06
N LEU A 565 22.59 -31.38 33.08
CA LEU A 565 23.15 -30.36 33.97
C LEU A 565 24.39 -30.87 34.72
N ALA A 566 24.38 -32.13 35.17
CA ALA A 566 25.56 -32.75 35.79
C ALA A 566 26.73 -32.84 34.80
N GLY A 567 26.50 -33.24 33.55
CA GLY A 567 27.53 -33.24 32.50
C GLY A 567 28.04 -31.83 32.17
N TRP A 568 27.17 -30.83 32.11
CA TRP A 568 27.59 -29.44 31.91
C TRP A 568 28.38 -28.89 33.09
N SER A 569 28.13 -29.36 34.32
CA SER A 569 28.85 -28.90 35.51
C SER A 569 30.34 -29.23 35.47
N THR A 570 30.72 -30.29 34.75
CA THR A 570 32.11 -30.67 34.51
C THR A 570 32.67 -29.98 33.26
N LEU A 571 31.95 -30.02 32.13
CA LEU A 571 32.40 -29.52 30.83
C LEU A 571 32.41 -27.99 30.70
N HIS A 572 31.49 -27.29 31.37
CA HIS A 572 31.27 -25.85 31.25
C HIS A 572 31.38 -25.10 32.58
N ARG A 573 32.14 -25.66 33.54
CA ARG A 573 32.32 -25.11 34.90
C ARG A 573 32.65 -23.62 34.93
N ARG A 574 33.44 -23.12 33.98
CA ARG A 574 33.92 -21.72 33.95
C ARG A 574 32.96 -20.73 33.27
N ARG A 575 31.89 -21.18 32.59
CA ARG A 575 30.93 -20.32 31.88
C ARG A 575 29.90 -19.72 32.86
N LYS A 576 30.29 -18.70 33.63
CA LYS A 576 29.44 -18.08 34.68
C LYS A 576 28.08 -17.58 34.16
N ASN A 577 28.06 -17.00 32.95
CA ASN A 577 26.82 -16.47 32.35
C ASN A 577 25.81 -17.57 32.01
N LEU A 578 26.26 -18.77 31.62
CA LEU A 578 25.40 -19.94 31.42
C LEU A 578 24.69 -20.34 32.72
N TRP A 579 25.45 -20.47 33.81
CA TRP A 579 24.89 -20.83 35.12
C TRP A 579 23.94 -19.76 35.67
N CYS A 580 24.21 -18.49 35.38
CA CYS A 580 23.31 -17.38 35.70
C CYS A 580 21.98 -17.51 34.93
N ALA A 581 22.03 -17.73 33.61
CA ALA A 581 20.85 -17.91 32.77
C ALA A 581 20.00 -19.13 33.23
N LEU A 582 20.64 -20.26 33.50
CA LEU A 582 19.97 -21.47 34.02
C LEU A 582 19.29 -21.20 35.38
N ARG A 583 19.95 -20.47 36.28
CA ARG A 583 19.38 -20.09 37.58
C ARG A 583 18.17 -19.16 37.43
N LYS A 584 18.23 -18.19 36.52
CA LYS A 584 17.10 -17.29 36.21
C LYS A 584 15.87 -18.05 35.73
N ARG A 585 16.04 -19.25 35.14
CA ARG A 585 14.95 -20.16 34.73
C ARG A 585 14.58 -21.20 35.81
N GLY A 586 15.06 -21.04 37.04
CA GLY A 586 14.70 -21.88 38.18
C GLY A 586 15.21 -23.32 38.09
N LEU A 587 16.35 -23.55 37.41
CA LEU A 587 16.95 -24.88 37.28
C LEU A 587 17.91 -25.18 38.44
N PRO A 588 18.04 -26.47 38.85
CA PRO A 588 18.95 -26.87 39.91
C PRO A 588 20.41 -26.81 39.42
N VAL A 589 21.09 -25.71 39.71
CA VAL A 589 22.49 -25.46 39.33
C VAL A 589 23.46 -25.65 40.50
N PRO A 590 24.73 -26.03 40.26
CA PRO A 590 25.75 -26.12 41.31
C PRO A 590 25.89 -24.80 42.09
N GLY A 591 25.85 -24.88 43.43
CA GLY A 591 25.98 -23.73 44.33
C GLY A 591 24.69 -22.97 44.68
N ALA A 592 23.51 -23.48 44.32
CA ALA A 592 22.24 -22.93 44.79
C ALA A 592 21.86 -23.51 46.17
N PRO A 593 21.48 -22.71 47.18
CA PRO A 593 20.90 -23.23 48.41
C PRO A 593 19.53 -23.86 48.09
N THR A 594 19.32 -25.10 48.52
CA THR A 594 18.03 -25.80 48.48
C THR A 594 17.07 -25.19 49.51
N GLY A 595 16.52 -24.01 49.19
CA GLY A 595 15.58 -23.30 50.05
C GLY A 595 14.16 -23.88 49.93
N LYS A 596 13.75 -24.69 50.91
CA LYS A 596 12.33 -24.86 51.27
C LYS A 596 11.74 -23.47 51.54
N ILE A 597 10.74 -23.05 50.78
CA ILE A 597 9.90 -21.90 51.16
C ILE A 597 9.01 -22.38 52.31
N LEU A 598 9.35 -22.02 53.54
CA LEU A 598 8.40 -22.03 54.65
C LEU A 598 7.45 -20.84 54.50
N PRO A 599 6.13 -20.99 54.73
CA PRO A 599 5.20 -19.88 54.64
C PRO A 599 5.50 -18.87 55.75
N ARG A 600 5.62 -17.59 55.39
CA ARG A 600 5.63 -16.48 56.36
C ARG A 600 4.34 -16.53 57.17
N GLN A 601 4.46 -16.77 58.47
CA GLN A 601 3.43 -16.41 59.43
C GLN A 601 3.26 -14.89 59.42
N THR A 602 2.07 -14.42 59.10
CA THR A 602 1.62 -13.05 59.36
C THR A 602 1.45 -12.88 60.86
N ALA A 603 2.30 -12.05 61.47
CA ALA A 603 2.09 -11.56 62.82
C ALA A 603 1.12 -10.37 62.75
N THR A 604 -0.04 -10.55 63.37
CA THR A 604 -0.94 -9.49 63.84
C THR A 604 -0.29 -8.72 64.99
N ALA A 605 -0.21 -7.40 64.85
CA ALA A 605 -0.54 -6.39 65.85
C ALA A 605 -0.60 -5.02 65.16
#